data_AF-A0A535TAS4-F1
#
_entry.id   AF-A0A535TAS4-F1
#
_cell.length_a   1.000
_cell.length_b   1.000
_cell.length_c   1.000
_cell.angle_alpha   90.00
_cell.angle_beta   90.00
_cell.angle_gamma   90.00
#
_symmetry.space_group_name_H-M   'P 1'
#
loop_
_entity.id
_entity.type
_entity.pdbx_description
1 polymer ?
#
loop_
_entity_poly.entity_id
_entity_poly.type
_entity_poly.pdbx_seq_one_letter_code
_entity_poly.pdbx_strand_id
1 'polypeptide(L)'
;MPSLHAQHRPGRGRAGSAAGGRAVGPAPRPLRARNRVHQDHAQPDGVLNVEIKAGESYGFFTDTSVCIGCKACEVACKEWNQLEGNEPAFLADSFDNTGQLDAQNWRHVKFYDKVPDRPATTGNGTAFLMMSDVCKHCQHASCMEVCP
;
A
#
# COMPACT_ATOMS: atom_id res chain seq x y z
N MET A 1 4.76 13.56 53.53
CA MET A 1 5.90 12.83 52.94
C MET A 1 6.49 13.68 51.81
N PRO A 2 7.46 14.57 52.07
CA PRO A 2 8.20 15.24 50.99
C PRO A 2 9.45 14.44 50.62
N SER A 3 9.61 14.18 49.32
CA SER A 3 10.71 13.42 48.72
C SER A 3 11.99 14.26 48.68
N LEU A 4 13.08 13.71 49.21
CA LEU A 4 14.43 14.30 49.22
C LEU A 4 15.08 14.19 47.82
N HIS A 5 15.54 15.33 47.30
CA HIS A 5 16.46 15.42 46.15
C HIS A 5 17.86 14.91 46.54
N ALA A 6 18.35 13.87 45.88
CA ALA A 6 19.74 13.42 45.97
C ALA A 6 20.56 13.96 44.79
N GLN A 7 21.55 14.80 45.10
CA GLN A 7 22.50 15.38 44.14
C GLN A 7 23.67 14.41 43.93
N HIS A 8 23.88 13.94 42.69
CA HIS A 8 25.03 13.10 42.34
C HIS A 8 26.19 13.95 41.79
N ARG A 9 27.36 13.88 42.45
CA ARG A 9 28.64 14.46 42.00
C ARG A 9 29.29 13.58 40.91
N PRO A 10 30.05 14.15 39.95
CA PRO A 10 30.79 13.37 38.96
C PRO A 10 32.16 12.93 39.49
N GLY A 11 32.46 11.63 39.38
CA GLY A 11 33.76 11.05 39.70
C GLY A 11 34.73 11.12 38.51
N ARG A 12 35.94 11.66 38.75
CA ARG A 12 37.08 11.63 37.82
C ARG A 12 37.65 10.20 37.74
N GLY A 13 37.74 9.66 36.53
CA GLY A 13 38.42 8.39 36.21
C GLY A 13 39.48 8.59 35.13
N ARG A 14 40.65 7.98 35.34
CA ARG A 14 41.94 8.21 34.64
C ARG A 14 41.97 7.74 33.17
N ALA A 15 42.74 8.47 32.37
CA ALA A 15 43.13 8.11 31.01
C ALA A 15 44.17 6.97 31.01
N GLY A 16 43.94 5.96 30.16
CA GLY A 16 44.90 4.92 29.81
C GLY A 16 44.99 4.79 28.30
N SER A 17 46.18 5.04 27.74
CA SER A 17 46.50 4.87 26.32
C SER A 17 46.61 3.40 25.94
N ALA A 18 45.99 3.01 24.84
CA ALA A 18 46.37 1.83 24.06
C ALA A 18 46.25 2.16 22.57
N ALA A 19 47.41 2.22 21.91
CA ALA A 19 47.51 2.37 20.47
C ALA A 19 47.15 1.04 19.79
N GLY A 20 46.14 1.08 18.91
CA GLY A 20 45.76 -0.04 18.05
C GLY A 20 45.34 0.49 16.68
N GLY A 21 46.26 0.39 15.70
CA GLY A 21 46.00 0.81 14.32
C GLY A 21 44.97 -0.11 13.65
N ARG A 22 43.85 0.47 13.19
CA ARG A 22 42.92 -0.20 12.27
C ARG A 22 43.34 0.09 10.83
N ALA A 23 43.68 -0.97 10.09
CA ALA A 23 43.84 -0.90 8.65
C ALA A 23 42.49 -0.48 8.01
N VAL A 24 42.50 0.63 7.28
CA VAL A 24 41.35 1.11 6.51
C VAL A 24 41.32 0.33 5.20
N GLY A 25 40.37 -0.62 5.08
CA GLY A 25 40.06 -1.25 3.79
C GLY A 25 39.45 -0.23 2.82
N PRO A 26 39.50 -0.48 1.50
CA PRO A 26 38.97 0.45 0.51
C PRO A 26 37.48 0.70 0.73
N ALA A 27 37.05 1.95 0.54
CA ALA A 27 35.67 2.37 0.71
C ALA A 27 34.72 1.51 -0.15
N PRO A 28 33.54 1.11 0.36
CA PRO A 28 32.55 0.41 -0.44
C PRO A 28 32.18 1.25 -1.67
N ARG A 29 32.12 0.61 -2.85
CA ARG A 29 31.66 1.28 -4.09
C ARG A 29 30.31 1.93 -3.83
N PRO A 30 30.08 3.17 -4.29
CA PRO A 30 28.78 3.80 -4.16
C PRO A 30 27.76 2.92 -4.87
N LEU A 31 26.72 2.51 -4.15
CA LEU A 31 25.58 1.81 -4.73
C LEU A 31 25.04 2.71 -5.83
N ARG A 32 25.17 2.25 -7.08
CA ARG A 32 24.57 2.90 -8.25
C ARG A 32 23.09 3.08 -7.93
N ALA A 33 22.62 4.32 -7.89
CA ALA A 33 21.22 4.63 -7.61
C ALA A 33 20.36 3.76 -8.52
N ARG A 34 19.68 2.78 -7.93
CA ARG A 34 18.60 2.10 -8.62
C ARG A 34 17.56 3.18 -8.82
N ASN A 35 17.21 3.48 -10.07
CA ASN A 35 16.02 4.26 -10.38
C ASN A 35 14.86 3.59 -9.64
N ARG A 36 14.48 4.13 -8.48
CA ARG A 36 13.24 3.75 -7.80
C ARG A 36 12.14 4.23 -8.72
N VAL A 37 11.48 3.30 -9.39
CA VAL A 37 10.27 3.58 -10.19
C VAL A 37 9.11 4.04 -9.27
N HIS A 38 9.24 3.82 -7.96
CA HIS A 38 8.53 4.57 -6.92
C HIS A 38 9.28 5.86 -6.62
N GLN A 39 9.01 6.93 -7.38
CA GLN A 39 9.12 8.25 -6.79
C GLN A 39 7.84 8.45 -5.98
N ASP A 40 7.99 8.46 -4.66
CA ASP A 40 6.94 8.87 -3.73
C ASP A 40 6.67 10.36 -3.99
N HIS A 41 5.81 10.65 -4.96
CA HIS A 41 5.18 11.97 -5.08
C HIS A 41 4.18 12.22 -3.96
N ALA A 42 3.97 11.25 -3.06
CA ALA A 42 3.13 11.36 -1.89
C ALA A 42 3.59 12.56 -1.05
N GLN A 43 2.81 13.64 -1.13
CA GLN A 43 2.89 14.74 -0.20
C GLN A 43 2.69 14.20 1.24
N PRO A 44 3.20 14.89 2.28
CA PRO A 44 3.12 14.44 3.67
C PRO A 44 1.68 14.28 4.21
N ASP A 45 0.67 14.78 3.51
CA ASP A 45 -0.76 14.60 3.76
C ASP A 45 -1.37 13.37 3.04
N GLY A 46 -0.57 12.61 2.29
CA GLY A 46 -1.01 11.44 1.55
C GLY A 46 -1.84 11.76 0.30
N VAL A 47 -1.99 13.03 -0.07
CA VAL A 47 -2.72 13.46 -1.26
C VAL A 47 -1.70 13.81 -2.34
N LEU A 48 -1.68 13.02 -3.41
CA LEU A 48 -1.02 13.42 -4.64
C LEU A 48 -1.80 14.62 -5.21
N ASN A 49 -1.33 15.85 -4.96
CA ASN A 49 -1.84 17.07 -5.58
C ASN A 49 -1.42 17.09 -7.07
N VAL A 50 -1.99 16.17 -7.85
CA VAL A 50 -1.79 16.06 -9.29
C VAL A 50 -2.88 16.87 -9.97
N GLU A 51 -2.49 17.92 -10.67
CA GLU A 51 -3.37 18.62 -11.60
C GLU A 51 -3.60 17.73 -12.83
N ILE A 52 -4.85 17.36 -13.08
CA ILE A 52 -5.24 16.55 -14.24
C ILE A 52 -5.45 17.47 -15.45
N LYS A 53 -4.64 17.27 -16.49
CA LYS A 53 -4.65 18.04 -17.74
C LYS A 53 -5.22 17.24 -18.89
N ALA A 54 -6.11 17.86 -19.66
CA ALA A 54 -6.69 17.23 -20.84
C ALA A 54 -5.61 16.92 -21.90
N GLY A 55 -5.68 15.72 -22.49
CA GLY A 55 -4.74 15.25 -23.52
C GLY A 55 -3.48 14.57 -22.96
N GLU A 56 -3.23 14.64 -21.66
CA GLU A 56 -2.19 13.85 -21.00
C GLU A 56 -2.71 12.46 -20.62
N SER A 57 -1.83 11.45 -20.65
CA SER A 57 -2.16 10.09 -20.25
C SER A 57 -1.86 9.87 -18.78
N TYR A 58 -2.85 9.36 -18.04
CA TYR A 58 -2.72 8.98 -16.63
C TYR A 58 -2.89 7.48 -16.45
N GLY A 59 -2.33 6.95 -15.36
CA GLY A 59 -2.43 5.54 -15.01
C GLY A 59 -2.58 5.34 -13.51
N PHE A 60 -3.15 4.21 -13.13
CA PHE A 60 -3.32 3.82 -11.73
C PHE A 60 -2.63 2.47 -11.50
N PHE A 61 -1.78 2.40 -10.48
CA PHE A 61 -1.11 1.17 -10.07
C PHE A 61 -1.70 0.70 -8.74
N THR A 62 -2.27 -0.51 -8.73
CA THR A 62 -2.80 -1.15 -7.53
C THR A 62 -1.91 -2.33 -7.17
N ASP A 63 -1.13 -2.20 -6.11
CA ASP A 63 -0.33 -3.30 -5.57
C ASP A 63 -1.20 -4.24 -4.73
N THR A 64 -1.48 -5.42 -5.27
CA THR A 64 -2.30 -6.44 -4.58
C THR A 64 -1.53 -7.16 -3.48
N SER A 65 -0.20 -7.08 -3.44
CA SER A 65 0.61 -7.73 -2.41
C SER A 65 0.49 -7.05 -1.04
N VAL A 66 0.07 -5.78 -1.01
CA VAL A 66 -0.17 -4.99 0.20
C VAL A 66 -1.65 -4.73 0.46
N CYS A 67 -2.54 -5.17 -0.44
CA CYS A 67 -3.97 -4.98 -0.30
C CYS A 67 -4.50 -5.83 0.85
N ILE A 68 -5.09 -5.19 1.86
CA ILE A 68 -5.66 -5.87 3.04
C ILE A 68 -7.17 -6.12 2.93
N GLY A 69 -7.78 -5.79 1.79
CA GLY A 69 -9.22 -5.98 1.58
C GLY A 69 -10.14 -5.07 2.41
N CYS A 70 -9.68 -3.91 2.88
CA CYS A 70 -10.48 -3.05 3.81
C CYS A 70 -11.74 -2.41 3.22
N LYS A 71 -11.97 -2.52 1.90
CA LYS A 71 -13.08 -1.88 1.16
C LYS A 71 -13.21 -0.35 1.25
N ALA A 72 -12.25 0.34 1.88
CA ALA A 72 -12.25 1.80 1.94
C ALA A 72 -12.28 2.46 0.54
N CYS A 73 -11.63 1.83 -0.44
CA CYS A 73 -11.65 2.31 -1.82
C CYS A 73 -13.05 2.24 -2.46
N GLU A 74 -13.90 1.27 -2.12
CA GLU A 74 -15.29 1.21 -2.60
C GLU A 74 -16.11 2.35 -2.00
N VAL A 75 -16.00 2.55 -0.68
CA VAL A 75 -16.72 3.61 0.03
C VAL A 75 -16.31 4.99 -0.50
N ALA A 76 -15.02 5.25 -0.65
CA ALA A 76 -14.52 6.51 -1.18
C ALA A 76 -15.00 6.75 -2.63
N CYS A 77 -15.05 5.70 -3.46
CA CYS A 77 -15.56 5.79 -4.82
C CYS A 77 -17.04 6.19 -4.84
N LYS A 78 -17.85 5.58 -3.97
CA LYS A 78 -19.28 5.88 -3.86
C LYS A 78 -19.51 7.29 -3.34
N GLU A 79 -18.82 7.67 -2.26
CA GLU A 79 -18.92 9.00 -1.65
C GLU A 79 -18.58 10.10 -2.66
N TRP A 80 -17.44 9.97 -3.34
CA TRP A 80 -17.00 10.96 -4.30
C TRP A 80 -17.96 11.10 -5.49
N ASN A 81 -18.49 9.97 -5.98
CA ASN A 81 -19.38 9.95 -7.15
C ASN A 81 -20.87 9.99 -6.79
N GLN A 82 -21.20 10.17 -5.50
CA GLN A 82 -22.58 10.24 -5.00
C GLN A 82 -23.42 9.01 -5.40
N LEU A 83 -22.81 7.82 -5.38
CA LEU A 83 -23.50 6.57 -5.67
C LEU A 83 -24.20 6.05 -4.41
N GLU A 84 -25.47 5.69 -4.52
CA GLU A 84 -26.24 5.12 -3.41
C GLU A 84 -25.68 3.75 -2.96
N GLY A 85 -25.03 3.04 -3.88
CA GLY A 85 -24.64 1.64 -3.70
C GLY A 85 -25.84 0.70 -3.80
N ASN A 86 -25.56 -0.61 -3.72
CA ASN A 86 -26.62 -1.60 -3.55
C ASN A 86 -26.85 -1.89 -2.06
N GLU A 87 -28.03 -2.40 -1.76
CA GLU A 87 -28.32 -2.96 -0.45
C GLU A 87 -27.28 -4.05 -0.07
N PRO A 88 -26.69 -3.98 1.12
CA PRO A 88 -25.69 -4.94 1.54
C PRO A 88 -26.33 -6.33 1.73
N ALA A 89 -25.78 -7.32 1.04
CA ALA A 89 -26.18 -8.72 1.17
C ALA A 89 -25.08 -9.54 1.86
N PHE A 90 -25.47 -10.34 2.85
CA PHE A 90 -24.58 -11.34 3.43
C PHE A 90 -24.78 -12.67 2.70
N LEU A 91 -23.84 -12.98 1.80
CA LEU A 91 -23.89 -14.22 1.01
C LEU A 91 -23.42 -15.45 1.81
N ALA A 92 -22.80 -15.24 2.98
CA ALA A 92 -22.30 -16.27 3.90
C ALA A 92 -21.31 -17.28 3.28
N ASP A 93 -20.81 -17.00 2.08
CA ASP A 93 -19.92 -17.84 1.30
C ASP A 93 -18.55 -17.21 1.03
N SER A 94 -18.43 -15.89 1.23
CA SER A 94 -17.23 -15.07 1.13
C SER A 94 -17.31 -13.80 1.99
N PHE A 95 -16.15 -13.15 2.22
CA PHE A 95 -16.05 -11.77 2.73
C PHE A 95 -16.40 -10.71 1.67
N ASP A 96 -16.59 -11.14 0.44
CA ASP A 96 -17.19 -10.32 -0.60
C ASP A 96 -18.69 -10.12 -0.33
N ASN A 97 -19.13 -8.86 -0.26
CA ASN A 97 -20.53 -8.47 -0.06
C ASN A 97 -21.03 -7.51 -1.16
N THR A 98 -20.15 -7.17 -2.10
CA THR A 98 -20.44 -6.30 -3.25
C THR A 98 -20.76 -7.18 -4.46
N GLY A 99 -20.10 -8.34 -4.56
CA GLY A 99 -20.38 -9.37 -5.56
C GLY A 99 -19.80 -9.05 -6.93
N GLN A 100 -20.32 -8.02 -7.60
CA GLN A 100 -19.87 -7.63 -8.94
C GLN A 100 -19.94 -6.13 -9.17
N LEU A 101 -19.28 -5.67 -10.23
CA LEU A 101 -19.42 -4.31 -10.72
C LEU A 101 -20.78 -4.13 -11.40
N ASP A 102 -21.41 -2.99 -11.16
CA ASP A 102 -22.68 -2.58 -11.76
C ASP A 102 -22.82 -1.05 -11.80
N ALA A 103 -24.03 -0.56 -12.09
CA ALA A 103 -24.32 0.87 -12.17
C ALA A 103 -24.06 1.65 -10.88
N GLN A 104 -24.12 0.99 -9.71
CA GLN A 104 -23.93 1.60 -8.39
C GLN A 104 -22.60 1.22 -7.72
N ASN A 105 -21.88 0.24 -8.27
CA ASN A 105 -20.62 -0.27 -7.74
C ASN A 105 -19.53 -0.24 -8.82
N TRP A 106 -18.91 0.92 -9.02
CA TRP A 106 -17.87 1.11 -10.04
C TRP A 106 -16.48 0.59 -9.63
N ARG A 107 -16.32 0.31 -8.34
CA ARG A 107 -15.13 -0.28 -7.75
C ARG A 107 -15.53 -1.37 -6.78
N HIS A 108 -14.82 -2.48 -6.80
CA HIS A 108 -15.12 -3.67 -6.03
C HIS A 108 -13.85 -4.33 -5.51
N VAL A 109 -13.77 -4.63 -4.22
CA VAL A 109 -12.72 -5.48 -3.65
C VAL A 109 -13.16 -6.93 -3.74
N LYS A 110 -12.56 -7.66 -4.68
CA LYS A 110 -12.75 -9.09 -4.86
C LYS A 110 -11.94 -9.88 -3.83
N PHE A 111 -12.59 -10.84 -3.20
CA PHE A 111 -11.96 -11.79 -2.28
C PHE A 111 -11.82 -13.15 -2.98
N TYR A 112 -10.60 -13.64 -3.09
CA TYR A 112 -10.31 -15.02 -3.44
C TYR A 112 -9.84 -15.72 -2.17
N ASP A 113 -10.79 -16.22 -1.38
CA ASP A 113 -10.61 -16.89 -0.09
C ASP A 113 -10.45 -18.40 -0.19
N LYS A 114 -10.86 -19.00 -1.32
CA LYS A 114 -10.78 -20.44 -1.60
C LYS A 114 -9.64 -20.77 -2.55
N VAL A 115 -8.44 -20.27 -2.26
CA VAL A 115 -7.24 -20.56 -3.07
C VAL A 115 -6.78 -21.99 -2.75
N PRO A 116 -6.57 -22.86 -3.76
CA PRO A 116 -6.09 -24.22 -3.53
C PRO A 116 -4.79 -24.23 -2.72
N ASP A 117 -4.64 -25.20 -1.82
CA ASP A 117 -3.43 -25.45 -1.03
C ASP A 117 -2.23 -25.79 -1.93
N ARG A 118 -1.64 -24.76 -2.52
CA ARG A 118 -0.27 -24.80 -3.03
C ARG A 118 0.57 -23.98 -2.06
N PRO A 119 1.65 -24.55 -1.49
CA PRO A 119 2.52 -23.80 -0.60
C PRO A 119 3.14 -22.63 -1.38
N ALA A 120 2.59 -21.43 -1.19
CA ALA A 120 2.94 -20.24 -1.96
C ALA A 120 4.17 -19.53 -1.41
N THR A 121 4.62 -19.84 -0.18
CA THR A 121 5.91 -19.51 0.48
C THR A 121 5.79 -19.89 1.97
N THR A 122 6.82 -19.64 2.78
CA THR A 122 6.92 -20.00 4.21
C THR A 122 5.65 -19.73 5.03
N GLY A 123 4.97 -20.80 5.42
CA GLY A 123 3.74 -20.77 6.21
C GLY A 123 2.80 -21.88 5.72
N ASN A 124 2.40 -22.79 6.61
CA ASN A 124 1.49 -23.90 6.29
C ASN A 124 0.03 -23.43 6.22
N GLY A 125 -0.27 -22.38 5.44
CA GLY A 125 -1.60 -21.78 5.34
C GLY A 125 -2.04 -21.51 3.90
N THR A 126 -3.36 -21.47 3.69
CA THR A 126 -3.99 -21.03 2.43
C THR A 126 -3.73 -19.55 2.20
N ALA A 127 -3.44 -19.17 0.94
CA ALA A 127 -3.33 -17.76 0.59
C ALA A 127 -4.71 -17.09 0.58
N PHE A 128 -4.78 -15.87 1.10
CA PHE A 128 -5.94 -15.00 0.95
C PHE A 128 -5.57 -13.89 -0.02
N LEU A 129 -6.22 -13.85 -1.20
CA LEU A 129 -5.90 -12.87 -2.23
C LEU A 129 -7.04 -11.85 -2.35
N MET A 130 -6.65 -10.58 -2.37
CA MET A 130 -7.58 -9.45 -2.48
C MET A 130 -7.17 -8.56 -3.64
N MET A 131 -8.14 -8.05 -4.39
CA MET A 131 -7.88 -7.15 -5.51
C MET A 131 -8.97 -6.09 -5.60
N SER A 132 -8.56 -4.82 -5.75
CA SER A 132 -9.48 -3.76 -6.19
C SER A 132 -9.72 -3.89 -7.69
N ASP A 133 -10.89 -4.40 -8.06
CA ASP A 133 -11.38 -4.41 -9.41
C ASP A 133 -12.12 -3.12 -9.76
N VAL A 134 -11.90 -2.65 -10.99
CA VAL A 134 -12.30 -1.33 -11.52
C VAL A 134 -12.01 -1.32 -13.02
N CYS A 135 -12.64 -0.41 -13.77
CA CYS A 135 -12.27 -0.12 -15.16
C CYS A 135 -10.75 0.07 -15.29
N LYS A 136 -10.14 -0.58 -16.29
CA LYS A 136 -8.69 -0.52 -16.52
C LYS A 136 -8.27 0.68 -17.36
N HIS A 137 -9.22 1.46 -17.88
CA HIS A 137 -8.98 2.60 -18.77
C HIS A 137 -7.99 2.23 -19.89
N CYS A 138 -8.35 1.19 -20.66
CA CYS A 138 -7.51 0.65 -21.72
C CYS A 138 -7.13 1.74 -22.74
N GLN A 139 -5.86 1.76 -23.17
CA GLN A 139 -5.39 2.67 -24.23
C GLN A 139 -6.19 2.52 -25.53
N HIS A 140 -6.59 1.30 -25.85
CA HIS A 140 -7.54 0.96 -26.91
C HIS A 140 -8.77 0.30 -26.26
N ALA A 141 -9.79 1.11 -25.96
CA ALA A 141 -10.94 0.69 -25.18
C ALA A 141 -12.03 0.09 -26.09
N SER A 142 -12.18 -1.25 -26.09
CA SER A 142 -13.23 -1.92 -26.88
C SER A 142 -14.65 -1.47 -26.52
N CYS A 143 -14.88 -1.04 -25.28
CA CYS A 143 -16.15 -0.48 -24.86
C CYS A 143 -16.50 0.85 -25.57
N MET A 144 -15.50 1.64 -25.98
CA MET A 144 -15.73 2.85 -26.78
C MET A 144 -16.01 2.50 -28.24
N GLU A 145 -15.26 1.55 -28.82
CA GLU A 145 -15.42 1.15 -30.23
C GLU A 145 -16.79 0.53 -30.54
N VAL A 146 -17.45 -0.05 -29.53
CA VAL A 146 -18.76 -0.72 -29.68
C VAL A 146 -19.94 0.20 -29.34
N CYS A 147 -19.70 1.42 -28.84
CA CYS A 147 -20.78 2.32 -28.44
C CYS A 147 -21.51 2.86 -29.69
N PRO A 148 -22.83 2.58 -29.86
CA PRO A 148 -23.58 2.94 -31.06
C PRO A 148 -23.92 4.44 -31.14
#